data_AF-A0A7V8W307-F1
#
_entry.id   AF-A0A7V8W307-F1
#
_cell.length_a   1.000
_cell.length_b   1.000
_cell.length_c   1.000
_cell.angle_alpha   90.00
_cell.angle_beta   90.00
_cell.angle_gamma   90.00
#
_symmetry.space_group_name_H-M   'P 1'
#
loop_
_entity.id
_entity.type
_entity.pdbx_description
1 polymer ?
#
loop_
_entity_poly.entity_id
_entity_poly.type
_entity_poly.pdbx_seq_one_letter_code
_entity_poly.pdbx_strand_id
1 'polypeptide(L)'
;MKIISSKAHGILDYLTVIFLVAAPTLFKMEGTLCTFTYALAGIHLLLTVLTNFEPGIIKIIPFKIHGLIELIVAVVLIAVAFWFNSNGSELGFYFYLGLAIVILIVFILTDFKGTQTSAK
;
A
#
# COMPACT_ATOMS: atom_id res chain seq x y z
N MET A 1 -6.47 -8.57 17.87
CA MET A 1 -7.88 -8.28 17.56
C MET A 1 -7.92 -7.71 16.15
N LYS A 2 -8.83 -8.16 15.29
CA LYS A 2 -8.99 -7.57 13.95
C LYS A 2 -10.06 -6.48 14.03
N ILE A 3 -9.68 -5.25 13.76
CA ILE A 3 -10.51 -4.05 14.00
C ILE A 3 -10.79 -3.27 12.71
N ILE A 4 -9.95 -3.43 11.69
CA ILE A 4 -10.13 -2.73 10.40
C ILE A 4 -11.07 -3.57 9.53
N SER A 5 -12.21 -2.98 9.19
CA SER A 5 -13.19 -3.55 8.26
C SER A 5 -12.70 -3.44 6.81
N SER A 6 -13.27 -4.23 5.92
CA SER A 6 -12.97 -4.19 4.48
C SER A 6 -13.17 -2.78 3.86
N LYS A 7 -14.20 -2.05 4.32
CA LYS A 7 -14.43 -0.66 3.92
C LYS A 7 -13.34 0.28 4.41
N ALA A 8 -12.99 0.19 5.69
CA ALA A 8 -11.96 1.04 6.28
C ALA A 8 -10.59 0.80 5.63
N HIS A 9 -10.24 -0.46 5.36
CA HIS A 9 -9.01 -0.82 4.65
C HIS A 9 -8.96 -0.17 3.26
N GLY A 10 -10.01 -0.32 2.44
CA GLY A 10 -10.02 0.31 1.11
C GLY A 10 -9.94 1.84 1.15
N ILE A 11 -10.43 2.51 2.20
CA ILE A 11 -10.20 3.95 2.39
C ILE A 11 -8.73 4.23 2.67
N LEU A 12 -8.08 3.42 3.52
CA LEU A 12 -6.65 3.55 3.81
C LEU A 12 -5.79 3.34 2.56
N ASP A 13 -6.17 2.42 1.67
CA ASP A 13 -5.48 2.23 0.38
C ASP A 13 -5.51 3.50 -0.48
N TYR A 14 -6.70 4.10 -0.66
CA TYR A 14 -6.79 5.34 -1.43
C TYR A 14 -6.01 6.48 -0.78
N LEU A 15 -6.02 6.59 0.54
CA LEU A 15 -5.20 7.58 1.26
C LEU A 15 -3.70 7.31 1.05
N THR A 16 -3.29 6.04 1.04
CA THR A 16 -1.92 5.62 0.76
C THR A 16 -1.52 5.99 -0.67
N VAL A 17 -2.38 5.77 -1.65
CA VAL A 17 -2.15 6.21 -3.04
C VAL A 17 -1.98 7.72 -3.12
N ILE A 18 -2.87 8.49 -2.50
CA ILE A 18 -2.76 9.97 -2.48
C ILE A 18 -1.44 10.40 -1.85
N PHE A 19 -1.06 9.79 -0.73
CA PHE A 19 0.21 10.05 -0.08
C PHE A 19 1.41 9.72 -0.98
N LEU A 20 1.41 8.57 -1.66
CA LEU A 20 2.48 8.17 -2.57
C LEU A 20 2.57 9.10 -3.80
N VAL A 21 1.45 9.57 -4.35
CA VAL A 21 1.46 10.54 -5.46
C VAL A 21 2.01 11.89 -4.99
N ALA A 22 1.68 12.32 -3.77
CA ALA A 22 2.13 13.59 -3.22
C ALA A 22 3.60 13.55 -2.73
N ALA A 23 4.09 12.38 -2.30
CA ALA A 23 5.38 12.23 -1.66
C ALA A 23 6.57 12.75 -2.49
N PRO A 24 6.69 12.48 -3.81
CA PRO A 24 7.80 13.01 -4.59
C PRO A 24 7.90 14.54 -4.55
N THR A 25 6.77 15.24 -4.62
CA THR A 25 6.74 16.70 -4.51
C THR A 25 7.02 17.17 -3.08
N LEU A 26 6.37 16.57 -2.08
CA LEU A 26 6.48 16.98 -0.67
C LEU A 26 7.89 16.79 -0.10
N PHE A 27 8.55 15.69 -0.49
CA PHE A 27 9.88 15.33 0.00
C PHE A 27 11.00 15.67 -0.99
N LYS A 28 10.68 16.36 -2.11
CA LYS A 28 11.63 16.72 -3.17
C LYS A 28 12.43 15.49 -3.66
N MET A 29 11.74 14.39 -3.92
CA MET A 29 12.38 13.16 -4.37
C MET A 29 12.81 13.31 -5.83
N GLU A 30 14.00 12.80 -6.15
CA GLU A 30 14.57 12.84 -7.50
C GLU A 30 15.03 11.43 -7.94
N GLY A 31 15.32 11.29 -9.23
CA GLY A 31 15.85 10.07 -9.83
C GLY A 31 15.03 8.82 -9.51
N THR A 32 15.71 7.73 -9.17
CA THR A 32 15.10 6.42 -8.92
C THR A 32 14.06 6.43 -7.79
N LEU A 33 14.28 7.22 -6.73
CA LEU A 33 13.33 7.33 -5.61
C LEU A 33 11.99 7.90 -6.08
N CYS A 34 12.03 8.95 -6.90
CA CYS A 34 10.85 9.57 -7.48
C CYS A 34 10.09 8.60 -8.41
N THR A 35 10.80 8.01 -9.37
CA THR A 35 10.21 7.06 -10.33
C THR A 35 9.59 5.85 -9.64
N PHE A 36 10.30 5.26 -8.67
CA PHE A 36 9.81 4.09 -7.93
C PHE A 36 8.57 4.42 -7.09
N THR A 37 8.54 5.60 -6.46
CA THR A 37 7.39 6.04 -5.66
C THR A 37 6.14 6.23 -6.52
N TYR A 38 6.27 6.85 -7.70
CA TYR A 38 5.15 6.97 -8.64
C TYR A 38 4.69 5.62 -9.20
N ALA A 39 5.64 4.73 -9.52
CA ALA A 39 5.31 3.39 -9.99
C ALA A 39 4.53 2.61 -8.91
N LEU A 40 4.98 2.68 -7.66
CA LEU A 40 4.29 2.07 -6.52
C LEU A 40 2.89 2.65 -6.34
N ALA A 41 2.73 3.97 -6.46
CA ALA A 41 1.41 4.63 -6.39
C ALA A 41 0.44 4.09 -7.46
N GLY A 42 0.90 3.98 -8.70
CA GLY A 42 0.09 3.49 -9.82
C GLY A 42 -0.29 2.02 -9.67
N ILE A 43 0.66 1.16 -9.29
CA ILE A 43 0.42 -0.27 -9.06
C ILE A 43 -0.53 -0.47 -7.88
N HIS A 44 -0.32 0.28 -6.78
CA HIS A 44 -1.19 0.20 -5.61
C HIS A 44 -2.61 0.64 -5.95
N LEU A 45 -2.78 1.76 -6.65
CA LEU A 45 -4.10 2.21 -7.12
C LEU A 45 -4.78 1.16 -7.99
N LEU A 46 -4.04 0.56 -8.93
CA LEU A 46 -4.58 -0.50 -9.78
C LEU A 46 -5.07 -1.69 -8.94
N LEU A 47 -4.27 -2.14 -7.97
CA LEU A 47 -4.67 -3.19 -7.04
C LEU A 47 -5.94 -2.79 -6.26
N THR A 48 -5.99 -1.58 -5.70
CA THR A 48 -7.13 -1.04 -4.95
C THR A 48 -8.42 -1.03 -5.78
N VAL A 49 -8.41 -0.44 -6.97
CA VAL A 49 -9.63 -0.32 -7.80
C VAL A 49 -10.14 -1.68 -8.30
N LEU A 50 -9.23 -2.65 -8.48
CA LEU A 50 -9.56 -4.01 -8.90
C LEU A 50 -9.98 -4.91 -7.73
N THR A 51 -9.81 -4.50 -6.48
CA THR A 51 -10.08 -5.33 -5.30
C THR A 51 -11.56 -5.43 -4.96
N ASN A 52 -12.01 -6.64 -4.60
CA ASN A 52 -13.38 -6.93 -4.20
C ASN A 52 -13.63 -6.60 -2.71
N PHE A 53 -13.70 -5.30 -2.45
CA PHE A 53 -14.18 -4.69 -1.20
C PHE A 53 -15.15 -3.54 -1.51
N GLU A 54 -15.74 -2.92 -0.49
CA GLU A 54 -16.75 -1.87 -0.67
C GLU A 54 -16.24 -0.68 -1.53
N PRO A 55 -15.04 -0.13 -1.29
CA PRO A 55 -14.51 1.00 -2.08
C PRO A 55 -13.93 0.62 -3.46
N GLY A 56 -13.95 -0.66 -3.81
CA GLY A 56 -13.41 -1.16 -5.08
C GLY A 56 -14.37 -0.90 -6.24
N ILE A 57 -13.81 -0.73 -7.44
CA ILE A 57 -14.57 -0.32 -8.62
C ILE A 57 -14.90 -1.56 -9.47
N ILE A 58 -13.90 -2.31 -9.91
CA ILE A 58 -14.06 -3.43 -10.86
C ILE A 58 -14.20 -4.79 -10.13
N LYS A 59 -13.69 -4.89 -8.89
CA LYS A 59 -13.93 -6.01 -7.95
C LYS A 59 -13.59 -7.41 -8.47
N ILE A 60 -12.50 -7.55 -9.24
CA ILE A 60 -12.01 -8.83 -9.78
C ILE A 60 -11.00 -9.55 -8.87
N ILE A 61 -10.26 -8.83 -8.03
CA ILE A 61 -9.26 -9.41 -7.13
C ILE A 61 -9.91 -9.70 -5.77
N PRO A 62 -9.96 -10.96 -5.29
CA PRO A 62 -10.53 -11.26 -3.99
C PRO A 62 -9.78 -10.53 -2.87
N PHE A 63 -10.50 -9.99 -1.88
CA PHE A 63 -9.86 -9.20 -0.80
C PHE A 63 -8.81 -9.98 0.01
N LYS A 64 -8.94 -11.30 0.13
CA LYS A 64 -7.90 -12.16 0.74
C LYS A 64 -6.60 -12.18 -0.07
N ILE A 65 -6.71 -12.14 -1.40
CA ILE A 65 -5.56 -12.10 -2.31
C ILE A 65 -4.91 -10.72 -2.26
N HIS A 66 -5.70 -9.64 -2.19
CA HIS A 66 -5.18 -8.30 -1.91
C HIS A 66 -4.31 -8.30 -0.65
N GLY A 67 -4.83 -8.80 0.48
CA GLY A 67 -4.07 -8.87 1.73
C GLY A 67 -2.77 -9.68 1.62
N LEU A 68 -2.77 -10.78 0.86
CA LEU A 68 -1.55 -11.55 0.61
C LEU A 68 -0.52 -10.73 -0.20
N ILE A 69 -0.97 -10.02 -1.24
CA ILE A 69 -0.11 -9.14 -2.04
C ILE A 69 0.45 -8.04 -1.15
N GLU A 70 -0.37 -7.42 -0.30
CA GLU A 70 0.03 -6.38 0.65
C GLU A 70 1.14 -6.87 1.59
N LEU A 71 1.00 -8.08 2.15
CA LEU A 71 2.04 -8.68 3.00
C LEU A 71 3.37 -8.85 2.26
N ILE A 72 3.32 -9.35 1.02
CA ILE A 72 4.51 -9.51 0.18
C ILE A 72 5.15 -8.15 -0.10
N VAL A 73 4.34 -7.16 -0.49
CA VAL A 73 4.79 -5.80 -0.77
C VAL A 73 5.47 -5.20 0.46
N ALA A 74 4.89 -5.34 1.65
CA ALA A 74 5.48 -4.79 2.87
C ALA A 74 6.86 -5.38 3.18
N VAL A 75 7.05 -6.70 3.00
CA VAL A 75 8.36 -7.35 3.15
C VAL A 75 9.35 -6.86 2.07
N VAL A 76 8.91 -6.75 0.81
CA VAL A 76 9.74 -6.23 -0.28
C VAL A 76 10.15 -4.78 -0.01
N LEU A 77 9.26 -3.95 0.53
CA LEU A 77 9.58 -2.55 0.85
C LEU A 77 10.66 -2.41 1.93
N ILE A 78 10.75 -3.36 2.87
CA ILE A 78 11.88 -3.42 3.82
C ILE A 78 13.19 -3.63 3.03
N ALA A 79 13.22 -4.60 2.12
CA ALA A 79 14.41 -4.84 1.30
C ALA A 79 14.75 -3.62 0.40
N VAL A 80 13.74 -2.97 -0.19
CA VAL A 80 13.90 -1.74 -0.97
C VAL A 80 14.47 -0.60 -0.12
N ALA A 81 14.03 -0.45 1.13
CA ALA A 81 14.58 0.53 2.05
C ALA A 81 16.09 0.34 2.25
N PHE A 82 16.52 -0.89 2.55
CA PHE A 82 17.95 -1.21 2.69
C PHE A 82 18.72 -1.04 1.38
N TRP A 83 18.10 -1.32 0.23
CA TRP A 83 18.69 -1.03 -1.07
C TRP A 83 18.96 0.47 -1.25
N PHE A 84 17.98 1.33 -0.96
CA PHE A 84 18.18 2.79 -1.01
C PHE A 84 19.25 3.27 -0.02
N ASN A 85 19.28 2.71 1.19
CA ASN A 85 20.34 3.00 2.17
C ASN A 85 21.73 2.67 1.63
N SER A 86 21.88 1.48 1.03
CA SER A 86 23.16 1.04 0.45
C SER A 86 23.61 1.87 -0.75
N ASN A 87 22.69 2.55 -1.42
CA ASN A 87 22.95 3.48 -2.52
C ASN A 87 23.04 4.96 -2.05
N GLY A 88 23.16 5.22 -0.74
CA GLY A 88 23.36 6.56 -0.19
C GLY A 88 22.10 7.42 -0.06
N SER A 89 20.91 6.84 -0.17
CA SER A 89 19.64 7.56 0.01
C SER A 89 19.04 7.30 1.39
N GLU A 90 19.39 8.14 2.37
CA GLU A 90 18.79 8.09 3.71
C GLU A 90 17.28 8.36 3.67
N LEU A 91 16.85 9.33 2.85
CA LEU A 91 15.42 9.62 2.66
C LEU A 91 14.66 8.38 2.17
N GLY A 92 15.20 7.68 1.16
CA GLY A 92 14.59 6.46 0.65
C GLY A 92 14.51 5.35 1.70
N PHE A 93 15.56 5.20 2.52
CA PHE A 93 15.57 4.23 3.62
C PHE A 93 14.43 4.49 4.61
N TYR A 94 14.36 5.69 5.20
CA TYR A 94 13.34 5.98 6.20
C TYR A 94 11.93 6.01 5.61
N PHE A 95 11.77 6.50 4.38
CA PHE A 95 10.47 6.55 3.71
C PHE A 95 9.88 5.15 3.50
N TYR A 96 10.62 4.23 2.86
CA TYR A 96 10.11 2.89 2.59
C TYR A 96 10.05 1.99 3.82
N LEU A 97 10.95 2.17 4.79
CA LEU A 97 10.87 1.45 6.06
C LEU A 97 9.62 1.88 6.84
N GLY A 98 9.36 3.18 6.92
CA GLY A 98 8.15 3.71 7.55
C GLY A 98 6.87 3.23 6.86
N LEU A 99 6.85 3.27 5.52
CA LEU A 99 5.73 2.78 4.73
C LEU A 99 5.49 1.27 4.95
N ALA A 100 6.53 0.45 4.96
CA ALA A 100 6.44 -0.98 5.22
C ALA A 100 5.83 -1.28 6.61
N ILE A 101 6.26 -0.54 7.64
CA ILE A 101 5.74 -0.69 8.99
C ILE A 101 4.24 -0.33 9.05
N VAL A 102 3.85 0.79 8.45
CA VAL A 102 2.43 1.21 8.40
C VAL A 102 1.58 0.16 7.71
N ILE A 103 2.02 -0.33 6.55
CA ILE A 103 1.30 -1.37 5.80
C ILE A 103 1.18 -2.66 6.62
N LEU A 104 2.25 -3.11 7.29
CA LEU A 104 2.20 -4.30 8.15
C LEU A 104 1.20 -4.13 9.32
N ILE A 105 1.16 -2.95 9.92
CA ILE A 105 0.20 -2.65 10.98
C ILE A 105 -1.23 -2.74 10.43
N VAL A 106 -1.51 -2.12 9.27
CA VAL A 106 -2.81 -2.20 8.62
C VAL A 106 -3.17 -3.66 8.30
N PHE A 107 -2.25 -4.42 7.72
CA PHE A 107 -2.43 -5.85 7.43
C PHE A 107 -2.82 -6.65 8.67
N ILE A 108 -2.04 -6.53 9.76
CA ILE A 108 -2.26 -7.28 11.02
C ILE A 108 -3.63 -6.95 11.62
N LEU A 109 -4.04 -5.68 11.54
CA LEU A 109 -5.29 -5.20 12.14
C LEU A 109 -6.52 -5.44 11.24
N THR A 110 -6.33 -5.86 9.98
CA THR A 110 -7.41 -6.04 9.00
C THR A 110 -8.09 -7.39 9.08
N ASP A 111 -9.43 -7.38 9.02
CA ASP A 111 -10.20 -8.60 8.84
C ASP A 111 -10.51 -8.94 7.38
N PHE A 112 -9.61 -9.72 6.77
CA PHE A 112 -9.79 -10.28 5.43
C PHE A 112 -10.87 -11.37 5.31
N LYS A 113 -11.57 -11.73 6.40
CA LYS A 113 -12.69 -12.71 6.34
C LYS A 113 -14.01 -12.07 5.94
N GLY A 114 -14.19 -10.77 6.17
CA GLY A 114 -15.44 -10.05 5.94
C GLY A 114 -15.54 -9.42 4.56
N THR A 115 -15.72 -10.22 3.50
CA THR A 115 -16.25 -9.68 2.24
C THR A 115 -17.73 -9.42 2.43
N GLN A 116 -18.09 -8.20 2.85
CA GLN A 116 -19.49 -7.75 2.82
C GLN A 116 -19.84 -7.42 1.37
N THR A 117 -20.05 -8.45 0.55
CA THR A 117 -20.88 -8.31 -0.64
C THR A 117 -22.32 -8.26 -0.14
N SER A 118 -22.70 -7.14 0.50
CA SER A 118 -24.12 -6.84 0.67
C SER A 118 -24.61 -6.46 -0.72
N ALA A 119 -25.11 -7.47 -1.43
CA ALA A 119 -25.95 -7.26 -2.59
C ALA A 119 -27.09 -6.33 -2.16
N LYS A 120 -27.10 -5.13 -2.71
CA LYS A 120 -28.28 -4.28 -2.88
C LYS A 120 -28.26 -3.76 -4.30
#